data_AF-A0A7W0VRC7-F1
#
_entry.id   AF-A0A7W0VRC7-F1
#
_cell.length_a   1.000
_cell.length_b   1.000
_cell.length_c   1.000
_cell.angle_alpha   90.00
_cell.angle_beta   90.00
_cell.angle_gamma   90.00
#
_symmetry.space_group_name_H-M   'P 1'
#
loop_
_entity.id
_entity.type
_entity.pdbx_description
1 polymer ?
#
loop_
_entity_poly.entity_id
_entity_poly.type
_entity_poly.pdbx_seq_one_letter_code
_entity_poly.pdbx_strand_id
1 'polypeptide(L)'
;MSGRSTQLFDVRAEPVAVSFTSVPDGVARASFNAGRFVLVGSDGTVTLLDARSGAIVATWSKTGIADAVVAGNTIVAVDREATVHVGCLADGKVSEVAKASVGSVGIFVQIVGDHVVVEAEGPDPIRVATLASPCQP
;
A
#
# COMPACT_ATOMS: atom_id res chain seq x y z
N MET A 1 2.36 -28.47 6.84
CA MET A 1 2.21 -27.19 6.11
C MET A 1 2.42 -26.07 7.12
N SER A 2 3.59 -25.41 7.13
CA SER A 2 3.78 -24.23 7.99
C SER A 2 3.08 -23.05 7.34
N GLY A 3 2.02 -22.54 7.96
CA GLY A 3 1.34 -21.32 7.49
C GLY A 3 2.31 -20.15 7.50
N ARG A 4 2.30 -19.34 6.44
CA ARG A 4 2.99 -18.04 6.46
C ARG A 4 2.21 -17.16 7.42
N SER A 5 2.85 -16.70 8.49
CA SER A 5 2.21 -15.75 9.42
C SER A 5 2.93 -14.42 9.36
N THR A 6 2.15 -13.34 9.29
CA THR A 6 2.65 -11.97 9.47
C THR A 6 2.52 -11.62 10.94
N GLN A 7 3.60 -11.12 11.54
CA GLN A 7 3.66 -10.81 12.96
C GLN A 7 4.05 -9.34 13.16
N LEU A 8 3.43 -8.67 14.14
CA LEU A 8 3.78 -7.33 14.57
C LEU A 8 4.45 -7.40 15.95
N PHE A 9 5.59 -6.73 16.09
CA PHE A 9 6.35 -6.67 17.34
C PHE A 9 6.44 -5.22 17.81
N ASP A 10 6.47 -5.04 19.13
CA ASP A 10 6.79 -3.75 19.73
C ASP A 10 8.30 -3.52 19.59
N VAL A 11 8.76 -2.29 19.74
CA VAL A 11 10.19 -1.94 19.75
C VAL A 11 11.02 -2.75 20.77
N ARG A 12 10.36 -3.35 21.77
CA ARG A 12 10.98 -4.27 22.75
C ARG A 12 11.08 -5.74 22.29
N ALA A 13 10.68 -6.04 21.05
CA ALA A 13 10.52 -7.40 20.53
C ALA A 13 9.55 -8.29 21.36
N GLU A 14 8.75 -7.66 22.22
CA GLU A 14 7.60 -8.32 22.83
C GLU A 14 6.51 -8.47 21.75
N PRO A 15 5.85 -9.63 21.65
CA PRO A 15 4.72 -9.80 20.73
C PRO A 15 3.67 -8.73 21.02
N VAL A 16 3.33 -7.89 20.04
CA VAL A 16 2.19 -6.97 20.20
C VAL A 16 0.93 -7.82 20.24
N ALA A 17 0.04 -7.49 21.18
CA ALA A 17 -1.16 -8.24 21.58
C ALA A 17 -2.24 -8.43 20.51
N VAL A 18 -1.95 -8.18 19.23
CA VAL A 18 -2.91 -8.29 18.13
C VAL A 18 -2.39 -9.29 17.10
N SER A 19 -2.99 -10.47 17.10
CA SER A 19 -2.82 -11.43 16.02
C SER A 19 -3.74 -11.02 14.88
N PHE A 20 -3.17 -10.57 13.76
CA PHE A 20 -3.95 -10.16 12.60
C PHE A 20 -4.38 -11.39 11.79
N THR A 21 -5.48 -12.02 12.19
CA THR A 21 -6.05 -13.19 11.49
C THR A 21 -6.57 -12.88 10.08
N SER A 22 -6.65 -11.59 9.75
CA SER A 22 -7.17 -11.05 8.50
C SER A 22 -6.08 -10.73 7.47
N VAL A 23 -4.80 -10.87 7.84
CA VAL A 23 -3.70 -10.61 6.91
C VAL A 23 -3.72 -11.66 5.79
N PRO A 24 -3.68 -11.23 4.51
CA PRO A 24 -3.59 -12.17 3.39
C PRO A 24 -2.38 -13.09 3.48
N ASP A 25 -2.55 -14.34 3.04
CA ASP A 25 -1.44 -15.28 2.91
C ASP A 25 -0.44 -14.77 1.86
N GLY A 26 0.84 -14.64 2.26
CA GLY A 26 1.91 -14.25 1.34
C GLY A 26 1.95 -12.76 1.01
N VAL A 27 2.03 -11.90 2.03
CA VAL A 27 2.34 -10.48 1.89
C VAL A 27 3.74 -10.30 1.30
N ALA A 28 3.84 -9.55 0.19
CA ALA A 28 5.10 -9.21 -0.48
C ALA A 28 5.65 -7.84 -0.08
N ARG A 29 4.77 -6.90 0.26
CA ARG A 29 5.10 -5.55 0.73
C ARG A 29 4.15 -5.10 1.83
N ALA A 30 4.67 -4.27 2.72
CA ALA A 30 3.89 -3.63 3.77
C ALA A 30 4.38 -2.20 3.96
N SER A 31 3.43 -1.27 4.10
CA SER A 31 3.69 0.12 4.45
C SER A 31 2.77 0.54 5.60
N PHE A 32 3.22 1.48 6.42
CA PHE A 32 2.47 2.01 7.56
C PHE A 32 2.44 3.53 7.52
N ASN A 33 1.25 4.10 7.64
CA ASN A 33 1.08 5.53 7.85
C ASN A 33 -0.30 5.82 8.46
N ALA A 34 -0.40 6.92 9.22
CA ALA A 34 -1.66 7.42 9.78
C ALA A 34 -2.51 6.36 10.51
N GLY A 35 -1.88 5.38 11.18
CA GLY A 35 -2.58 4.33 11.93
C GLY A 35 -3.15 3.20 11.08
N ARG A 36 -2.76 3.08 9.81
CA ARG A 36 -3.17 1.99 8.92
C ARG A 36 -1.96 1.29 8.33
N PHE A 37 -2.10 -0.01 8.12
CA PHE A 37 -1.21 -0.77 7.25
C PHE A 37 -1.80 -0.84 5.85
N VAL A 38 -0.95 -0.71 4.83
CA VAL A 38 -1.22 -1.14 3.46
C VAL A 38 -0.35 -2.36 3.20
N LEU A 39 -0.99 -3.45 2.82
CA LEU A 39 -0.34 -4.70 2.48
C LEU A 39 -0.56 -4.99 1.00
N VAL A 40 0.50 -5.40 0.31
CA VAL A 40 0.40 -5.93 -1.05
C VAL A 40 0.68 -7.43 -1.00
N GLY A 41 -0.31 -8.23 -1.38
CA GLY A 41 -0.20 -9.68 -1.50
C GLY A 41 0.70 -10.09 -2.67
N SER A 42 1.15 -11.34 -2.66
CA SER A 42 1.95 -11.90 -3.77
C SER A 42 1.21 -11.96 -5.11
N ASP A 43 -0.13 -11.91 -5.07
CA ASP A 43 -1.03 -11.79 -6.23
C ASP A 43 -1.24 -10.33 -6.69
N GLY A 44 -0.66 -9.37 -5.96
CA GLY A 44 -0.81 -7.94 -6.19
C GLY A 44 -2.11 -7.35 -5.65
N THR A 45 -2.87 -8.09 -4.83
CA THR A 45 -4.03 -7.53 -4.12
C THR A 45 -3.57 -6.55 -3.05
N VAL A 46 -4.23 -5.39 -2.95
CA VAL A 46 -3.93 -4.39 -1.90
C VAL A 46 -4.98 -4.46 -0.79
N THR A 47 -4.53 -4.67 0.44
CA THR A 47 -5.38 -4.74 1.64
C THR A 47 -5.00 -3.65 2.63
N LEU A 48 -6.00 -2.94 3.14
CA LEU A 48 -5.83 -1.93 4.17
C LEU A 48 -6.31 -2.49 5.51
N LEU A 49 -5.45 -2.41 6.52
CA LEU A 49 -5.77 -2.83 7.89
C LEU A 49 -5.72 -1.65 8.85
N ASP A 50 -6.63 -1.64 9.81
CA ASP A 50 -6.52 -0.77 10.97
C ASP A 50 -5.40 -1.30 11.88
N ALA A 51 -4.41 -0.46 12.20
CA ALA A 51 -3.22 -0.92 12.90
C ALA A 51 -3.47 -1.26 14.38
N ARG A 52 -4.59 -0.80 14.96
CA ARG A 52 -4.93 -1.06 16.37
C ARG A 52 -5.69 -2.36 16.56
N SER A 53 -6.66 -2.62 15.70
CA SER A 53 -7.56 -3.77 15.80
C SER A 53 -7.16 -4.92 14.89
N GLY A 54 -6.41 -4.64 13.83
CA GLY A 54 -6.14 -5.58 12.76
C GLY A 54 -7.33 -5.93 11.89
N ALA A 55 -8.43 -5.20 12.01
CA ALA A 55 -9.55 -5.38 11.10
C ALA A 55 -9.18 -4.92 9.68
N ILE A 56 -9.67 -5.64 8.67
CA ILE A 56 -9.66 -5.14 7.29
C ILE A 56 -10.58 -3.94 7.22
N VAL A 57 -10.02 -2.81 6.80
CA VAL A 57 -10.75 -1.57 6.53
C VAL A 57 -11.29 -1.60 5.11
N ALA A 58 -10.45 -2.03 4.16
CA ALA A 58 -10.82 -2.17 2.77
C ALA A 58 -9.87 -3.13 2.03
N THR A 59 -10.36 -3.68 0.93
CA THR A 59 -9.53 -4.34 -0.08
C THR A 59 -9.72 -3.60 -1.39
N TRP A 60 -8.63 -3.26 -2.05
CA TRP A 60 -8.68 -2.74 -3.40
C TRP A 60 -8.62 -3.93 -4.36
N SER A 61 -9.70 -4.18 -5.09
CA SER A 61 -9.82 -5.27 -6.07
C SER A 61 -9.01 -5.02 -7.34
N LYS A 62 -7.72 -4.76 -7.17
CA LYS A 62 -6.74 -4.55 -8.23
C LYS A 62 -5.65 -5.60 -8.06
N THR A 63 -5.27 -6.24 -9.15
CA THR A 63 -4.22 -7.26 -9.18
C THR A 63 -2.99 -6.72 -9.88
N GLY A 64 -1.84 -7.37 -9.70
CA GLY A 64 -0.59 -6.97 -10.34
C GLY A 64 0.12 -5.76 -9.72
N ILE A 65 -0.41 -5.20 -8.62
CA ILE A 65 0.30 -4.17 -7.85
C ILE A 65 1.62 -4.74 -7.32
N ALA A 66 2.70 -4.00 -7.53
CA ALA A 66 4.02 -4.33 -7.02
C ALA A 66 4.25 -3.78 -5.61
N ASP A 67 3.81 -2.54 -5.36
CA ASP A 67 3.95 -1.86 -4.09
C ASP A 67 2.85 -0.80 -3.89
N ALA A 68 2.56 -0.46 -2.62
CA ALA A 68 1.53 0.51 -2.28
C ALA A 68 1.78 1.20 -0.93
N VAL A 69 1.34 2.44 -0.85
CA VAL A 69 1.45 3.33 0.32
C VAL A 69 0.12 4.04 0.58
N VAL A 70 -0.08 4.50 1.82
CA VAL A 70 -1.25 5.28 2.24
C VAL A 70 -0.84 6.62 2.84
N ALA A 71 -1.63 7.66 2.58
CA ALA A 71 -1.61 8.93 3.29
C ALA A 71 -3.04 9.43 3.48
N GLY A 72 -3.49 9.46 4.74
CA GLY A 72 -4.90 9.73 5.04
C GLY A 72 -5.79 8.72 4.32
N ASN A 73 -6.77 9.21 3.55
CA ASN A 73 -7.67 8.37 2.75
C ASN A 73 -7.18 8.12 1.32
N THR A 74 -5.96 8.56 0.97
CA THR A 74 -5.36 8.32 -0.35
C THR A 74 -4.44 7.11 -0.31
N ILE A 75 -4.61 6.22 -1.29
CA ILE A 75 -3.73 5.09 -1.54
C ILE A 75 -3.01 5.36 -2.85
N VAL A 76 -1.70 5.23 -2.84
CA VAL A 76 -0.88 5.29 -4.05
C VAL A 76 -0.25 3.93 -4.23
N ALA A 77 -0.48 3.31 -5.38
CA ALA A 77 0.05 2.01 -5.73
C ALA A 77 0.81 2.11 -7.05
N VAL A 78 1.77 1.22 -7.26
CA VAL A 78 2.47 1.08 -8.54
C VAL A 78 2.38 -0.37 -8.99
N ASP A 79 1.98 -0.60 -10.25
CA ASP A 79 2.00 -1.92 -10.86
C ASP A 79 3.35 -2.23 -11.52
N ARG A 80 3.53 -3.50 -11.91
CA ARG A 80 4.79 -3.98 -12.51
C ARG A 80 5.05 -3.39 -13.88
N GLU A 81 4.03 -2.83 -14.52
CA GLU A 81 4.07 -2.13 -15.80
C GLU A 81 4.37 -0.63 -15.66
N ALA A 82 4.80 -0.19 -14.46
CA ALA A 82 5.10 1.20 -14.13
C ALA A 82 3.90 2.15 -14.26
N THR A 83 2.70 1.67 -14.00
CA THR A 83 1.52 2.52 -13.83
C THR A 83 1.33 2.81 -12.35
N VAL A 84 1.36 4.10 -12.02
CA VAL A 84 0.93 4.60 -10.73
C VAL A 84 -0.58 4.69 -10.72
N HIS A 85 -1.20 4.19 -9.66
CA HIS A 85 -2.63 4.23 -9.39
C HIS A 85 -2.88 5.00 -8.11
N VAL A 86 -3.85 5.92 -8.16
CA VAL A 86 -4.29 6.67 -6.99
C VAL A 86 -5.72 6.28 -6.68
N GLY A 87 -5.95 5.79 -5.47
CA GLY A 87 -7.26 5.39 -4.97
C GLY A 87 -7.69 6.22 -3.77
N CYS A 88 -9.01 6.42 -3.63
CA CYS A 88 -9.62 7.02 -2.46
C CYS A 88 -10.35 5.96 -1.64
N LEU A 89 -10.06 5.94 -0.33
CA LEU A 89 -10.78 5.17 0.66
C LEU A 89 -12.00 5.94 1.15
N ALA A 90 -13.18 5.40 0.92
CA ALA A 90 -14.44 5.86 1.50
C ALA A 90 -15.35 4.66 1.75
N ASP A 91 -16.07 4.67 2.88
CA ASP A 91 -17.07 3.64 3.22
C ASP A 91 -16.59 2.19 3.09
N GLY A 92 -15.34 1.95 3.52
CA GLY A 92 -14.71 0.62 3.48
C GLY A 92 -14.33 0.13 2.07
N LYS A 93 -14.27 1.03 1.09
CA LYS A 93 -13.95 0.72 -0.31
C LYS A 93 -12.86 1.65 -0.84
N VAL A 94 -12.03 1.11 -1.72
CA VAL A 94 -11.06 1.90 -2.47
C VAL A 94 -11.54 2.06 -3.91
N SER A 95 -11.69 3.31 -4.36
CA SER A 95 -12.04 3.66 -5.74
C SER A 95 -10.86 4.33 -6.43
N GLU A 96 -10.46 3.86 -7.63
CA GLU A 96 -9.42 4.51 -8.42
C GLU A 96 -9.91 5.88 -8.92
N VAL A 97 -9.12 6.92 -8.67
CA VAL A 97 -9.42 8.30 -9.06
C VAL A 97 -8.40 8.89 -10.05
N ALA A 98 -7.20 8.32 -10.12
CA ALA A 98 -6.21 8.69 -11.13
C ALA A 98 -5.26 7.54 -11.44
N LYS A 99 -4.65 7.59 -12.63
CA LYS A 99 -3.55 6.71 -13.02
C LYS A 99 -2.60 7.39 -14.00
N ALA A 100 -1.33 7.03 -13.96
CA ALA A 100 -0.33 7.54 -14.90
C ALA A 100 0.81 6.52 -15.09
N SER A 101 1.28 6.36 -16.33
CA SER A 101 2.50 5.59 -16.61
C SER A 101 3.73 6.45 -16.31
N VAL A 102 4.72 5.88 -15.64
CA VAL A 102 5.94 6.58 -15.20
C VAL A 102 7.23 5.98 -15.74
N GLY A 103 7.15 4.87 -16.48
CA GLY A 103 8.29 4.12 -17.01
C GLY A 103 7.86 2.83 -17.70
N SER A 104 8.75 1.83 -17.71
CA SER A 104 8.49 0.49 -18.27
C SER A 104 8.33 -0.61 -17.23
N VAL A 105 8.92 -0.44 -16.03
CA VAL A 105 8.73 -1.33 -14.88
C VAL A 105 8.65 -0.50 -13.62
N GLY A 106 7.62 -0.67 -12.79
CA GLY A 106 7.45 0.05 -11.52
C GLY A 106 7.52 -0.92 -10.36
N ILE A 107 8.33 -0.60 -9.34
CA ILE A 107 8.63 -1.59 -8.29
C ILE A 107 8.41 -1.04 -6.90
N PHE A 108 8.63 0.25 -6.68
CA PHE A 108 8.55 0.85 -5.35
C PHE A 108 7.85 2.19 -5.39
N VAL A 109 7.04 2.44 -4.36
CA VAL A 109 6.42 3.74 -4.13
C VAL A 109 6.58 4.13 -2.67
N GLN A 110 6.89 5.39 -2.43
CA GLN A 110 7.12 5.94 -1.10
C GLN A 110 6.42 7.29 -0.95
N ILE A 111 6.09 7.64 0.29
CA ILE A 111 5.65 8.98 0.65
C ILE A 111 6.73 9.64 1.49
N VAL A 112 7.21 10.80 1.05
CA VAL A 112 8.24 11.61 1.71
C VAL A 112 7.69 13.01 1.91
N GLY A 113 7.25 13.31 3.12
CA GLY A 113 6.51 14.55 3.39
C GLY A 113 5.21 14.59 2.59
N ASP A 114 5.04 15.62 1.77
CA ASP A 114 3.94 15.81 0.83
C ASP A 114 4.26 15.28 -0.59
N HIS A 115 5.32 14.50 -0.77
CA HIS A 115 5.71 13.96 -2.06
C HIS A 115 5.48 12.45 -2.17
N VAL A 116 5.07 12.01 -3.35
CA VAL A 116 5.15 10.61 -3.78
C VAL A 116 6.42 10.46 -4.60
N VAL A 117 7.21 9.46 -4.23
CA VAL A 117 8.41 9.03 -4.95
C VAL A 117 8.15 7.66 -5.53
N VAL A 118 8.35 7.49 -6.84
CA VAL A 118 8.20 6.21 -7.53
C VAL A 118 9.53 5.84 -8.16
N GLU A 119 9.99 4.63 -7.87
CA GLU A 119 11.11 4.01 -8.55
C GLU A 119 10.59 3.17 -9.72
N ALA A 120 11.07 3.49 -10.91
CA ALA A 120 10.72 2.79 -12.13
C ALA A 120 11.93 2.60 -13.04
N GLU A 121 11.93 1.56 -13.88
CA GLU A 121 12.89 1.44 -14.96
C GLU A 121 12.56 2.43 -16.10
N GLY A 122 13.59 3.11 -16.61
CA GLY A 122 13.47 4.09 -17.67
C GLY A 122 14.60 5.14 -17.64
N PRO A 123 14.54 6.16 -18.52
CA PRO A 123 15.54 7.23 -18.56
C PRO A 123 15.56 8.10 -17.30
N ASP A 124 14.43 8.18 -16.58
CA ASP A 124 14.32 8.86 -15.29
C ASP A 124 13.86 7.84 -14.23
N PRO A 125 14.80 7.19 -13.53
CA PRO A 125 14.47 6.04 -12.69
C PRO A 125 13.76 6.41 -11.39
N ILE A 126 13.80 7.69 -11.01
CA ILE A 126 13.12 8.23 -9.84
C ILE A 126 12.20 9.36 -10.30
N ARG A 127 10.90 9.20 -10.02
CA ARG A 127 9.86 10.17 -10.35
C ARG A 127 9.30 10.72 -9.05
N VAL A 128 9.22 12.03 -8.95
CA VAL A 128 8.71 12.72 -7.77
C VAL A 128 7.54 13.60 -8.16
N ALA A 129 6.45 13.51 -7.42
CA ALA A 129 5.27 14.35 -7.58
C ALA A 129 4.74 14.80 -6.23
N THR A 130 4.20 16.02 -6.15
CA THR A 130 3.49 16.48 -4.96
C THR A 130 2.16 15.74 -4.83
N LEU A 131 1.91 15.17 -3.66
CA LEU A 131 0.67 14.52 -3.28
C LEU A 131 -0.35 15.58 -2.84
N ALA A 132 -1.07 16.13 -3.80
CA ALA A 132 -2.35 16.78 -3.48
C ALA A 132 -3.37 15.66 -3.22
N SER A 133 -3.81 15.49 -1.96
CA SER A 133 -4.79 14.44 -1.64
C SER A 133 -6.10 14.71 -2.42
N PRO A 134 -6.48 13.84 -3.37
CA PRO A 134 -7.71 14.03 -4.14
C PRO A 134 -8.96 13.57 -3.36
N CYS A 135 -8.76 12.97 -2.19
CA CYS A 135 -9.81 12.35 -1.41
C CYS A 135 -10.28 13.34 -0.35
N GLN A 136 -11.57 13.70 -0.37
CA GLN A 136 -12.12 14.51 0.70
C GLN A 136 -12.04 13.75 2.04
N PRO A 137 -11.89 14.46 3.17
CA PRO A 137 -11.92 13.87 4.51
C PRO A 137 -13.23 13.11 4.80
#